data_AF-A0A7C1YWM0-F1
#
_entry.id   AF-A0A7C1YWM0-F1
#
_cell.length_a   1.000
_cell.length_b   1.000
_cell.length_c   1.000
_cell.angle_alpha   90.00
_cell.angle_beta   90.00
_cell.angle_gamma   90.00
#
_symmetry.space_group_name_H-M   'P 1'
#
loop_
_entity.id
_entity.type
_entity.pdbx_description
1 polymer ?
#
loop_
_entity_poly.entity_id
_entity_poly.type
_entity_poly.pdbx_seq_one_letter_code
_entity_poly.pdbx_strand_id
1 'polypeptide(L)'
;MKINGSIFEERMTTIHQTSQMDNKSLKEYVSSCKSDYYPELEKTGAKVICLLQGIIGIPTNVYLQIALYPDINTYYQIQSQIIRKKENLIKDEQIKFFKAITPYPKDPFPFEDNRPIYSNRVFFIQKKDIEVYADLSYKKVWPLYEAWGCSILGLFSSLSFEHH
;
A
#
# COMPACT_ATOMS: atom_id res chain seq x y z
N MET A 1 11.91 -11.01 0.05
CA MET A 1 10.73 -11.88 -0.20
C MET A 1 10.49 -11.85 -1.69
N LYS A 2 10.36 -12.99 -2.38
CA LYS A 2 10.24 -12.94 -3.86
C LYS A 2 8.91 -12.29 -4.25
N ILE A 3 8.98 -11.21 -5.03
CA ILE A 3 7.80 -10.46 -5.52
C ILE A 3 6.86 -11.37 -6.33
N ASN A 4 7.42 -12.35 -7.06
CA ASN A 4 6.65 -13.38 -7.74
C ASN A 4 5.88 -14.26 -6.74
N GLY A 5 4.56 -14.16 -6.75
CA GLY A 5 3.65 -14.86 -5.85
C GLY A 5 3.11 -13.98 -4.72
N SER A 6 3.80 -12.89 -4.39
CA SER A 6 3.38 -11.94 -3.36
C SER A 6 2.11 -11.18 -3.76
N ILE A 7 1.36 -10.75 -2.75
CA ILE A 7 0.19 -9.88 -2.91
C ILE A 7 0.44 -8.53 -2.24
N PHE A 8 -0.04 -7.47 -2.89
CA PHE A 8 -0.04 -6.13 -2.34
C PHE A 8 -1.42 -5.85 -1.78
N GLU A 9 -1.47 -5.41 -0.53
CA GLU A 9 -2.64 -4.83 0.11
C GLU A 9 -2.59 -3.32 -0.07
N GLU A 10 -3.67 -2.74 -0.62
CA GLU A 10 -4.05 -1.35 -0.39
C GLU A 10 -5.10 -1.33 0.71
N ARG A 11 -4.78 -0.73 1.86
CA ARG A 11 -5.73 -0.51 2.94
C ARG A 11 -5.99 0.97 3.09
N MET A 12 -7.22 1.37 2.83
CA MET A 12 -7.69 2.72 3.07
C MET A 12 -8.42 2.75 4.42
N THR A 13 -7.86 3.44 5.40
CA THR A 13 -8.39 3.55 6.76
C THR A 13 -8.92 4.96 6.99
N THR A 14 -10.22 5.07 7.27
CA THR A 14 -10.84 6.32 7.70
C THR A 14 -10.84 6.35 9.22
N ILE A 15 -10.23 7.36 9.84
CA ILE A 15 -10.28 7.52 11.30
C ILE A 15 -11.45 8.42 11.71
N HIS A 16 -11.96 8.24 12.92
CA HIS A 16 -13.02 9.09 13.48
C HIS A 16 -12.59 10.57 13.50
N GLN A 17 -13.47 11.45 13.00
CA GLN A 17 -13.32 12.89 13.17
C GLN A 17 -13.96 13.27 14.51
N THR A 18 -13.14 13.54 15.53
CA THR A 18 -13.61 14.30 16.68
C THR A 18 -13.63 15.79 16.31
N SER A 19 -14.58 16.55 16.86
CA SER A 19 -14.83 17.95 16.50
C SER A 19 -13.57 18.80 16.64
N GLN A 20 -13.19 19.49 15.55
CA GLN A 20 -11.87 20.09 15.28
C GLN A 20 -10.79 19.01 15.20
N MET A 21 -10.12 18.92 14.04
CA MET A 21 -9.01 18.00 13.76
C MET A 21 -8.07 17.89 14.96
N ASP A 22 -8.32 16.93 15.86
CA ASP A 22 -7.40 16.72 16.96
C ASP A 22 -6.20 16.02 16.33
N ASN A 23 -5.20 16.84 15.98
CA ASN A 23 -3.90 16.38 15.50
C ASN A 23 -3.32 15.31 16.43
N LYS A 24 -3.76 15.23 17.69
CA LYS A 24 -3.45 14.15 18.61
C LYS A 24 -3.95 12.79 18.11
N SER A 25 -5.22 12.63 17.72
CA SER A 25 -5.75 11.34 17.26
C SER A 25 -5.08 10.88 15.95
N LEU A 26 -4.80 11.81 15.04
CA LEU A 26 -4.04 11.54 13.82
C LEU A 26 -2.61 11.06 14.14
N LYS A 27 -1.91 11.77 15.03
CA LYS A 27 -0.56 11.39 15.48
C LYS A 27 -0.56 10.07 16.25
N GLU A 28 -1.58 9.83 17.06
CA GLU A 28 -1.73 8.61 17.86
C GLU A 28 -1.97 7.40 16.97
N TYR A 29 -2.80 7.52 15.93
CA TYR A 29 -2.98 6.48 14.93
C TYR A 29 -1.64 6.15 14.24
N VAL A 30 -0.96 7.16 13.68
CA VAL A 30 0.33 6.96 12.99
C VAL A 30 1.39 6.39 13.93
N SER A 31 1.42 6.84 15.20
CA SER A 31 2.32 6.32 16.21
C SER A 31 2.05 4.84 16.47
N SER A 32 0.80 4.45 16.70
CA SER A 32 0.43 3.06 16.96
C SER A 32 0.70 2.15 15.76
N CYS A 33 0.51 2.64 14.53
CA CYS A 33 0.92 1.92 13.33
C CYS A 33 2.42 1.56 13.39
N LYS A 34 3.28 2.55 13.68
CA LYS A 34 4.74 2.37 13.68
C LYS A 34 5.27 1.58 14.88
N SER A 35 4.72 1.79 16.07
CA SER A 35 5.23 1.19 17.30
C SER A 35 4.68 -0.21 17.58
N ASP A 36 3.45 -0.48 17.13
CA ASP A 36 2.73 -1.71 17.48
C ASP A 36 2.42 -2.54 16.23
N TYR A 37 1.73 -1.97 15.25
CA TYR A 37 1.16 -2.74 14.15
C TYR A 37 2.22 -3.25 13.15
N TYR A 38 3.14 -2.39 12.72
CA TYR A 38 4.13 -2.75 11.69
C TYR A 38 5.13 -3.80 12.18
N PRO A 39 5.69 -3.70 13.41
CA PRO A 39 6.55 -4.76 13.92
C PRO A 39 5.87 -6.13 13.97
N GLU A 40 4.58 -6.20 14.28
CA GLU A 40 3.83 -7.47 14.28
C GLU A 40 3.58 -8.01 12.87
N LEU A 41 3.28 -7.13 11.90
CA LEU A 41 3.24 -7.50 10.48
C LEU A 41 4.59 -8.02 9.98
N GLU A 42 5.68 -7.35 10.33
CA GLU A 42 7.02 -7.71 9.85
C GLU A 42 7.54 -9.02 10.45
N LYS A 43 7.24 -9.31 11.72
CA LYS A 43 7.55 -10.61 12.35
C LYS A 43 6.88 -11.79 11.65
N THR A 44 5.74 -11.56 11.01
CA THR A 44 4.95 -12.58 10.32
C THR A 44 5.24 -12.66 8.82
N GLY A 45 6.25 -11.92 8.34
CA GLY A 45 6.73 -11.95 6.96
C GLY A 45 6.03 -10.97 6.02
N ALA A 46 5.07 -10.18 6.51
CA ALA A 46 4.55 -9.05 5.76
C ALA A 46 5.56 -7.89 5.76
N LYS A 47 5.42 -6.96 4.83
CA LYS A 47 6.29 -5.78 4.74
C LYS A 47 5.45 -4.55 4.43
N VAL A 48 5.44 -3.57 5.32
CA VAL A 48 4.77 -2.30 5.04
C VAL A 48 5.67 -1.46 4.15
N ILE A 49 5.14 -1.03 3.00
CA ILE A 49 5.87 -0.23 2.03
C ILE A 49 5.73 1.25 2.36
N CYS A 50 4.49 1.72 2.56
CA CYS A 50 4.24 3.12 2.92
C CYS A 50 2.89 3.30 3.62
N LEU A 51 2.78 4.44 4.32
CA LEU A 51 1.54 4.99 4.85
C LEU A 51 1.42 6.43 4.36
N LEU A 52 0.37 6.70 3.59
CA LEU A 52 0.14 7.98 2.95
C LEU A 52 -1.04 8.69 3.61
N GLN A 53 -0.95 10.01 3.70
CA GLN A 53 -2.01 10.92 4.14
C GLN A 53 -2.04 12.13 3.20
N GLY A 54 -3.17 12.84 3.13
CA GLY A 54 -3.28 14.09 2.35
C GLY A 54 -3.37 13.82 0.85
N ILE A 55 -3.98 12.70 0.48
CA ILE A 55 -4.20 12.33 -0.92
C ILE A 55 -5.21 13.32 -1.51
N ILE A 56 -4.84 13.94 -2.65
CA ILE A 56 -5.69 14.93 -3.32
C ILE A 56 -7.05 14.30 -3.64
N GLY A 57 -8.13 14.97 -3.23
CA GLY A 57 -9.51 14.49 -3.41
C GLY A 57 -10.00 13.53 -2.33
N ILE A 58 -9.16 13.17 -1.34
CA ILE A 58 -9.53 12.33 -0.21
C ILE A 58 -9.48 13.15 1.09
N PRO A 59 -10.43 12.96 2.05
CA PRO A 59 -10.40 13.64 3.34
C PRO A 59 -9.09 13.42 4.13
N THR A 60 -8.70 14.41 4.93
CA THR A 60 -7.43 14.41 5.69
C THR A 60 -7.36 13.36 6.80
N ASN A 61 -8.49 12.82 7.22
CA ASN A 61 -8.61 11.74 8.19
C ASN A 61 -8.59 10.34 7.55
N VAL A 62 -8.22 10.25 6.28
CA VAL A 62 -8.06 8.98 5.57
C VAL A 62 -6.57 8.72 5.33
N TYR A 63 -6.17 7.50 5.64
CA TYR A 63 -4.83 6.98 5.41
C TYR A 63 -4.85 5.87 4.38
N LEU A 64 -3.83 5.82 3.53
CA LEU A 64 -3.61 4.74 2.58
C LEU A 64 -2.33 4.00 2.94
N GLN A 65 -2.46 2.75 3.36
CA GLN A 65 -1.34 1.86 3.57
C GLN A 65 -1.16 0.97 2.35
N ILE A 66 0.09 0.83 1.91
CA ILE A 66 0.48 -0.24 0.98
C ILE A 66 1.37 -1.23 1.75
N ALA A 67 0.95 -2.50 1.79
CA ALA A 67 1.71 -3.57 2.42
C ALA A 67 1.86 -4.76 1.47
N LEU A 68 2.93 -5.51 1.62
CA LEU A 68 3.25 -6.69 0.83
C LEU A 68 3.16 -7.93 1.72
N TYR A 69 2.50 -8.96 1.23
CA TYR A 69 2.38 -10.27 1.91
C TYR A 69 2.89 -11.38 0.98
N PRO A 70 3.43 -12.48 1.53
CA PRO A 70 3.90 -13.62 0.73
C PRO A 70 2.82 -14.21 -0.18
N ASP A 71 1.59 -14.31 0.32
CA ASP A 71 0.41 -14.79 -0.39
C ASP A 71 -0.87 -14.43 0.39
N ILE A 72 -2.04 -14.75 -0.17
CA ILE A 72 -3.35 -14.44 0.42
C ILE A 72 -3.66 -15.28 1.67
N ASN A 73 -3.12 -16.51 1.78
CA ASN A 73 -3.35 -17.36 2.94
C ASN A 73 -2.59 -16.81 4.15
N THR A 74 -1.34 -16.43 3.95
CA THR A 74 -0.49 -15.75 4.93
C THR A 74 -1.15 -14.46 5.39
N TYR A 75 -1.71 -13.69 4.45
CA TYR A 75 -2.51 -12.50 4.78
C TYR A 75 -3.64 -12.81 5.77
N TYR A 76 -4.53 -13.77 5.45
CA TYR A 76 -5.65 -14.10 6.32
C TYR A 76 -5.21 -14.64 7.68
N GLN A 77 -4.16 -15.45 7.73
CA GLN A 77 -3.57 -15.95 8.98
C GLN A 77 -3.11 -14.78 9.86
N ILE A 78 -2.37 -13.83 9.30
CA ILE A 78 -1.90 -12.64 10.02
C ILE A 78 -3.08 -11.82 10.53
N GLN A 79 -4.07 -11.52 9.67
CA GLN A 79 -5.23 -10.73 10.08
C GLN A 79 -6.03 -11.40 11.20
N SER A 80 -6.09 -12.74 11.24
CA SER A 80 -6.79 -13.47 12.30
C SER A 80 -6.12 -13.40 13.67
N GLN A 81 -4.84 -13.04 13.72
CA GLN A 81 -4.02 -13.07 14.94
C GLN A 81 -3.63 -11.67 15.42
N ILE A 82 -3.62 -10.67 14.53
CA ILE A 82 -3.11 -9.34 14.84
C ILE A 82 -4.10 -8.54 15.69
N ILE A 83 -3.64 -8.05 16.84
CA ILE A 83 -4.42 -7.20 17.73
C ILE A 83 -4.02 -5.74 17.50
N ARG A 84 -4.96 -4.91 17.05
CA ARG A 84 -4.74 -3.47 16.83
C ARG A 84 -5.09 -2.67 18.07
N LYS A 85 -4.07 -2.19 18.79
CA LYS A 85 -4.24 -1.44 20.07
C LYS A 85 -5.11 -0.18 19.99
N LYS A 86 -5.25 0.43 18.81
CA LYS A 86 -5.99 1.69 18.58
C LYS A 86 -7.12 1.54 17.55
N GLU A 87 -7.72 0.35 17.48
CA GLU A 87 -8.85 0.08 16.60
C GLU A 87 -10.05 1.01 16.85
N ASN A 88 -10.23 1.49 18.08
CA ASN A 88 -11.27 2.46 18.42
C ASN A 88 -11.15 3.83 17.72
N LEU A 89 -9.99 4.14 17.13
CA LEU A 89 -9.80 5.34 16.31
C LEU A 89 -10.32 5.14 14.87
N ILE A 90 -10.50 3.89 14.44
CA ILE A 90 -10.86 3.52 13.08
C ILE A 90 -12.38 3.56 12.94
N LYS A 91 -12.86 4.35 11.99
CA LYS A 91 -14.27 4.44 11.62
C LYS A 91 -14.65 3.42 10.54
N ASP A 92 -13.80 3.28 9.52
CA ASP A 92 -14.04 2.43 8.35
C ASP A 92 -12.71 1.99 7.74
N GLU A 93 -12.69 0.80 7.14
CA GLU A 93 -11.56 0.32 6.35
C GLU A 93 -12.02 -0.35 5.06
N GLN A 94 -11.30 -0.04 3.98
CA GLN A 94 -11.49 -0.66 2.68
C GLN A 94 -10.18 -1.28 2.24
N ILE A 95 -10.26 -2.52 1.79
CA ILE A 95 -9.10 -3.32 1.44
C ILE A 95 -9.23 -3.74 -0.01
N LYS A 96 -8.16 -3.53 -0.78
CA LYS A 96 -8.01 -4.05 -2.13
C LYS A 96 -6.70 -4.80 -2.23
N PHE A 97 -6.68 -5.79 -3.10
CA PHE A 97 -5.50 -6.58 -3.35
C PHE A 97 -5.02 -6.43 -4.78
N PHE A 98 -3.71 -6.49 -4.94
CA PHE A 98 -3.08 -6.36 -6.23
C PHE A 98 -1.91 -7.34 -6.37
N LYS A 99 -1.50 -7.57 -7.61
CA LYS A 99 -0.21 -8.18 -7.95
C LYS A 99 0.64 -7.18 -8.71
N ALA A 100 1.94 -7.18 -8.43
CA ALA A 100 2.90 -6.50 -9.27
C ALA A 100 2.85 -7.12 -10.68
N ILE A 101 2.76 -6.28 -11.70
CA ILE A 101 2.86 -6.68 -13.11
C ILE A 101 4.19 -6.24 -13.74
N THR A 102 5.09 -5.70 -12.92
CA THR A 102 6.46 -5.35 -13.27
C THR A 102 7.41 -5.87 -12.18
N PRO A 103 8.73 -5.86 -12.39
CA PRO A 103 9.71 -6.26 -11.37
C PRO A 103 9.80 -5.37 -10.11
N TYR A 104 8.86 -4.42 -9.94
CA TYR A 104 8.83 -3.45 -8.85
C TYR A 104 7.78 -3.84 -7.77
N PRO A 105 7.88 -3.33 -6.53
CA PRO A 105 8.92 -2.44 -6.01
C PRO A 105 10.27 -3.14 -6.02
N LYS A 106 11.36 -2.37 -6.05
CA LYS A 106 12.70 -2.95 -5.90
C LYS A 106 12.77 -3.78 -4.60
N ASP A 107 13.39 -4.97 -4.65
CA ASP A 107 13.70 -5.78 -3.46
C ASP A 107 15.22 -5.95 -3.36
N PRO A 108 15.90 -5.42 -2.32
CA PRO A 108 15.33 -4.67 -1.20
C PRO A 108 14.75 -3.31 -1.61
N PHE A 109 13.80 -2.80 -0.82
CA PHE A 109 13.20 -1.49 -1.03
C PHE A 109 14.21 -0.40 -0.64
N PRO A 110 14.65 0.48 -1.55
CA PRO A 110 15.67 1.46 -1.24
C PRO A 110 15.13 2.56 -0.34
N PHE A 111 15.97 3.07 0.56
CA PHE A 111 15.59 4.17 1.43
C PHE A 111 15.26 5.44 0.62
N GLU A 112 15.98 5.68 -0.48
CA GLU A 112 15.74 6.80 -1.39
C GLU A 112 14.38 6.77 -2.08
N ASP A 113 13.73 5.61 -2.16
CA ASP A 113 12.37 5.49 -2.71
C ASP A 113 11.30 5.85 -1.66
N ASN A 114 11.68 6.07 -0.40
CA ASN A 114 10.81 6.61 0.64
C ASN A 114 10.73 8.14 0.55
N ARG A 115 9.81 8.64 -0.28
CA ARG A 115 9.59 10.07 -0.52
C ARG A 115 8.48 10.64 0.36
N PRO A 116 8.49 11.96 0.65
CA PRO A 116 7.41 12.60 1.40
C PRO A 116 6.11 12.77 0.59
N ILE A 117 6.18 12.69 -0.74
CA ILE A 117 5.06 12.92 -1.65
C ILE A 117 5.03 11.79 -2.68
N TYR A 118 3.85 11.22 -2.90
CA TYR A 118 3.61 10.20 -3.91
C TYR A 118 2.46 10.62 -4.82
N SER A 119 2.52 10.19 -6.08
CA SER A 119 1.41 10.27 -7.02
C SER A 119 0.87 8.87 -7.25
N ASN A 120 -0.43 8.68 -7.00
CA ASN A 120 -1.15 7.47 -7.41
C ASN A 120 -1.86 7.74 -8.74
N ARG A 121 -1.77 6.77 -9.68
CA ARG A 121 -2.44 6.83 -10.98
C ARG A 121 -3.16 5.51 -11.25
N VAL A 122 -4.42 5.61 -11.62
CA VAL A 122 -5.29 4.47 -11.93
C VAL A 122 -5.57 4.45 -13.43
N PHE A 123 -5.45 3.28 -14.04
CA PHE A 123 -5.68 3.06 -15.47
C PHE A 123 -6.68 1.92 -15.66
N PHE A 124 -7.54 2.05 -16.67
CA PHE A 124 -8.43 0.98 -17.12
C PHE A 124 -7.86 0.37 -18.39
N ILE A 125 -7.32 -0.84 -18.28
CA ILE A 125 -6.61 -1.53 -19.36
C ILE A 125 -7.36 -2.82 -19.69
N GLN A 126 -7.51 -3.14 -20.97
CA GLN A 126 -8.07 -4.43 -21.37
C GLN A 126 -7.12 -5.55 -20.95
N LYS A 127 -7.66 -6.66 -20.44
CA LYS A 127 -6.85 -7.77 -19.90
C LYS A 127 -5.76 -8.26 -20.86
N LYS A 128 -6.03 -8.29 -22.17
CA LYS A 128 -5.08 -8.71 -23.21
C LYS A 128 -3.88 -7.76 -23.38
N ASP A 129 -4.01 -6.50 -22.96
CA ASP A 129 -3.00 -5.47 -23.17
C ASP A 129 -2.14 -5.22 -21.91
N ILE A 130 -2.40 -5.95 -20.81
CA ILE A 130 -1.76 -5.71 -19.51
C ILE A 130 -0.24 -5.91 -19.54
N GLU A 131 0.22 -6.96 -20.23
CA GLU A 131 1.64 -7.29 -20.33
C GLU A 131 2.39 -6.24 -21.18
N VAL A 132 1.79 -5.83 -22.30
CA VAL A 132 2.34 -4.78 -23.18
C VAL A 132 2.40 -3.45 -22.43
N TYR A 133 1.33 -3.10 -21.70
CA TYR A 133 1.30 -1.89 -20.90
C TYR A 133 2.37 -1.87 -19.80
N ALA A 134 2.56 -3.00 -19.11
CA ALA A 134 3.61 -3.15 -18.11
C ALA A 134 5.01 -3.04 -18.72
N ASP A 135 5.25 -3.67 -19.87
CA ASP A 135 6.55 -3.64 -20.55
C ASP A 135 6.92 -2.23 -21.03
N LEU A 136 5.98 -1.53 -21.67
CA LEU A 136 6.18 -0.15 -22.12
C LEU A 136 6.37 0.81 -20.94
N SER A 137 5.61 0.63 -19.86
CA SER A 137 5.78 1.40 -18.63
C SER A 137 7.19 1.24 -18.08
N TYR A 138 7.61 -0.02 -17.87
CA TYR A 138 8.89 -0.35 -17.28
C TYR A 138 10.09 0.05 -18.15
N LYS A 139 10.07 -0.26 -19.46
CA LYS A 139 11.23 -0.06 -20.34
C LYS A 139 11.34 1.32 -20.96
N LYS A 140 10.25 2.08 -21.06
CA LYS A 140 10.21 3.35 -21.80
C LYS A 140 9.82 4.52 -20.91
N VAL A 141 8.70 4.41 -20.21
CA VAL A 141 8.12 5.54 -19.46
C VAL A 141 8.87 5.78 -18.15
N TRP A 142 9.12 4.73 -17.37
CA TRP A 142 9.74 4.85 -16.05
C TRP A 142 11.16 5.41 -16.07
N PRO A 143 12.06 5.00 -17.00
CA PRO A 143 13.39 5.59 -17.08
C PRO A 143 13.38 7.11 -17.27
N LEU A 144 12.37 7.64 -17.98
CA LEU A 144 12.20 9.08 -18.14
C LEU A 144 11.83 9.77 -16.82
N TYR A 145 10.89 9.19 -16.06
CA TYR A 145 10.50 9.73 -14.75
C TYR A 145 11.63 9.63 -13.72
N GLU A 146 12.35 8.50 -13.71
CA GLU A 146 13.52 8.32 -12.83
C GLU A 146 14.64 9.31 -13.18
N ALA A 147 14.87 9.59 -14.47
CA ALA A 147 15.81 10.63 -14.90
C ALA A 147 15.40 12.05 -14.45
N TRP A 148 14.11 12.29 -14.19
CA TRP A 148 13.58 13.52 -13.61
C TRP A 148 13.55 13.50 -12.06
N GLY A 149 14.14 12.49 -11.44
CA GLY A 149 14.25 12.37 -9.99
C GLY A 149 13.01 11.77 -9.30
N CYS A 150 12.09 11.16 -10.05
CA CYS A 150 10.98 10.42 -9.47
C CYS A 150 11.44 9.03 -9.01
N SER A 151 10.87 8.56 -7.90
CA SER A 151 10.99 7.16 -7.47
C SER A 151 9.71 6.42 -7.83
N ILE A 152 9.83 5.31 -8.56
CA ILE A 152 8.69 4.48 -8.93
C ILE A 152 8.51 3.37 -7.89
N LEU A 153 7.33 3.28 -7.28
CA LEU A 153 7.00 2.21 -6.34
C LEU A 153 6.56 0.92 -7.05
N GLY A 154 5.90 1.04 -8.19
CA GLY A 154 5.50 -0.12 -8.99
C GLY A 154 4.26 0.12 -9.82
N LEU A 155 3.87 -0.93 -10.54
CA LEU A 155 2.62 -1.01 -11.26
C LEU A 155 1.92 -2.29 -10.84
N PHE A 156 0.68 -2.13 -10.40
CA PHE A 156 -0.07 -3.20 -9.78
C PHE A 156 -1.39 -3.41 -10.51
N SER A 157 -1.75 -4.67 -10.72
CA SER A 157 -3.05 -5.06 -11.26
C SER A 157 -3.96 -5.53 -10.14
N SER A 158 -5.22 -5.10 -10.15
CA SER A 158 -6.23 -5.56 -9.19
C SER A 158 -6.37 -7.08 -9.25
N LEU A 159 -6.46 -7.70 -8.08
CA LEU A 159 -6.92 -9.07 -7.93
C LEU A 159 -8.43 -9.05 -7.75
N SER A 160 -9.15 -9.61 -8.71
CA SER A 160 -10.52 -10.06 -8.50
C SER A 160 -10.47 -11.44 -7.89
N PHE A 161 -10.72 -11.54 -6.59
CA PHE A 161 -11.03 -12.83 -5.98
C PHE A 161 -12.49 -13.12 -6.29
N GLU A 162 -12.75 -14.22 -6.98
CA GLU A 162 -14.11 -14.74 -7.05
C GLU A 162 -14.51 -15.12 -5.62
N HIS A 163 -15.50 -14.42 -5.06
CA HIS A 163 -16.16 -14.89 -3.85
C HIS A 163 -16.86 -16.20 -4.21
N HIS A 164 -16.31 -17.32 -3.75
CA HIS A 164 -17.02 -18.60 -3.72
C HIS A 164 -18.12 -18.57 -2.67
#